data_AF-A0A559K7R7-F1
#
_entry.id   AF-A0A559K7R7-F1
#
_cell.length_a   1.000
_cell.length_b   1.000
_cell.length_c   1.000
_cell.angle_alpha   90.00
_cell.angle_beta   90.00
_cell.angle_gamma   90.00
#
_symmetry.space_group_name_H-M   'P 1'
#
loop_
_entity.id
_entity.type
_entity.pdbx_description
1 polymer ?
#
loop_
_entity_poly.entity_id
_entity_poly.type
_entity_poly.pdbx_seq_one_letter_code
_entity_poly.pdbx_strand_id
1 'polypeptide(L)'
;MKQQRYGRVINVASMLGSVRSPNEARIAPAKAMPHLKHVHLKDYWIYLTEEGYRLVRCPIGQGVVDFPALFTLLSQHHPQMTMSIEVGALEARHTRVLADDYWLEYPARSASQFAETMRFVLAHAKAPADWRTPYEKNEPESSIIAYENHQLLSSIAYMQGLVRTYNAIQED
;
A
#
# COMPACT_ATOMS: atom_id res chain seq x y z
N MET A 1 4.87 -30.57 -14.09
CA MET A 1 6.06 -29.68 -14.10
C MET A 1 5.84 -28.24 -14.61
N LYS A 2 4.70 -27.84 -15.19
CA LYS A 2 4.50 -26.44 -15.68
C LYS A 2 4.07 -25.41 -14.61
N GLN A 3 3.57 -25.85 -13.47
CA GLN A 3 2.98 -24.98 -12.45
C GLN A 3 4.00 -24.33 -11.50
N GLN A 4 5.28 -24.70 -11.57
CA GLN A 4 6.37 -24.13 -10.76
C GLN A 4 6.98 -22.83 -11.33
N ARG A 5 6.70 -22.47 -12.60
CA ARG A 5 7.28 -21.27 -13.25
C ARG A 5 6.42 -20.02 -13.12
N TYR A 6 5.15 -20.15 -12.74
CA TYR A 6 4.20 -19.04 -12.63
C TYR A 6 3.83 -18.83 -11.16
N GLY A 7 3.71 -17.56 -10.76
CA GLY A 7 3.31 -17.19 -9.41
C GLY A 7 2.73 -15.78 -9.36
N ARG A 8 2.26 -15.38 -8.19
CA ARG A 8 1.62 -14.09 -7.96
C ARG A 8 2.64 -13.06 -7.51
N VAL A 9 2.51 -11.85 -8.05
CA VAL A 9 3.07 -10.63 -7.50
C VAL A 9 1.93 -9.89 -6.81
N ILE A 10 2.15 -9.45 -5.57
CA ILE A 10 1.16 -8.63 -4.85
C ILE A 10 1.70 -7.23 -4.62
N ASN A 11 0.78 -6.26 -4.64
CA ASN A 11 1.05 -4.88 -4.27
C ASN A 11 0.42 -4.66 -2.89
N VAL A 12 1.22 -4.37 -1.87
CA VAL A 12 0.75 -4.35 -0.47
C VAL A 12 -0.39 -3.34 -0.28
N ALA A 13 -0.25 -2.15 -0.86
CA ALA A 13 -1.21 -1.07 -0.65
C ALA A 13 -2.35 -1.02 -1.70
N SER A 14 -2.36 -1.91 -2.70
CA SER A 14 -3.49 -1.99 -3.66
C SER A 14 -4.77 -2.52 -3.03
N MET A 15 -4.67 -3.12 -1.84
CA MET A 15 -5.79 -3.67 -1.08
C MET A 15 -6.74 -2.56 -0.59
N LEU A 16 -6.21 -1.39 -0.24
CA LEU A 16 -7.01 -0.21 0.12
C LEU A 16 -7.73 0.37 -1.10
N GLY A 17 -7.12 0.33 -2.28
CA GLY A 17 -7.77 0.77 -3.52
C GLY A 17 -8.85 -0.21 -4.03
N SER A 18 -8.86 -1.44 -3.50
CA SER A 18 -9.87 -2.47 -3.80
C SER A 18 -10.90 -2.64 -2.66
N VAL A 19 -10.89 -1.69 -1.71
CA VAL A 19 -11.80 -1.62 -0.56
C VAL A 19 -11.83 -2.92 0.26
N ARG A 20 -10.65 -3.55 0.43
CA ARG A 20 -10.51 -4.67 1.35
C ARG A 20 -10.39 -4.13 2.77
N SER A 21 -11.09 -4.76 3.71
CA SER A 21 -10.96 -4.39 5.11
C SER A 21 -9.55 -4.69 5.63
N PRO A 22 -9.07 -4.02 6.69
CA PRO A 22 -7.76 -4.33 7.29
C PRO A 22 -7.57 -5.81 7.61
N ASN A 23 -8.62 -6.48 8.10
CA ASN A 23 -8.59 -7.93 8.30
C ASN A 23 -8.42 -8.71 6.99
N GLU A 24 -9.13 -8.33 5.91
CA GLU A 24 -8.91 -8.93 4.60
C GLU A 24 -7.51 -8.65 4.07
N ALA A 25 -6.96 -7.46 4.33
CA ALA A 25 -5.61 -7.08 3.92
C ALA A 25 -4.53 -7.85 4.68
N ARG A 26 -4.77 -8.22 5.93
CA ARG A 26 -3.91 -9.15 6.70
C ARG A 26 -4.00 -10.59 6.21
N ILE A 27 -5.19 -11.05 5.83
CA ILE A 27 -5.44 -12.45 5.46
C ILE A 27 -5.11 -12.74 3.99
N ALA A 28 -5.25 -11.76 3.09
CA ALA A 28 -5.04 -11.97 1.65
C ALA A 28 -3.59 -12.38 1.30
N PRO A 29 -2.53 -11.81 1.92
CA PRO A 29 -1.18 -12.32 1.77
C PRO A 29 -1.08 -13.79 2.19
N ALA A 30 -1.63 -14.17 3.35
CA ALA A 30 -1.63 -15.56 3.85
C ALA A 30 -2.28 -16.54 2.85
N LYS A 31 -3.40 -16.16 2.23
CA LYS A 31 -4.06 -16.98 1.19
C LYS A 31 -3.27 -17.04 -0.12
N ALA A 32 -2.50 -16.01 -0.44
CA ALA A 32 -1.66 -15.96 -1.64
C ALA A 32 -0.31 -16.66 -1.44
N MET A 33 0.12 -16.89 -0.20
CA MET A 33 1.46 -17.41 0.16
C MET A 33 1.92 -18.61 -0.67
N PRO A 34 1.11 -19.67 -0.93
CA PRO A 34 1.59 -20.84 -1.66
C PRO A 34 2.06 -20.54 -3.09
N HIS A 35 1.63 -19.40 -3.65
CA HIS A 35 1.94 -18.99 -5.02
C HIS A 35 2.64 -17.63 -5.07
N LEU A 36 2.93 -17.00 -3.92
CA LEU A 36 3.56 -15.69 -3.87
C LEU A 36 5.03 -15.81 -4.26
N LYS A 37 5.48 -14.96 -5.21
CA LYS A 37 6.87 -14.96 -5.70
C LYS A 37 7.58 -13.64 -5.50
N HIS A 38 6.81 -12.56 -5.43
CA HIS A 38 7.37 -11.22 -5.32
C HIS A 38 6.35 -10.27 -4.69
N VAL A 39 6.84 -9.25 -3.99
CA VAL A 39 6.00 -8.22 -3.36
C VAL A 39 6.49 -6.84 -3.78
N HIS A 40 5.59 -6.01 -4.33
CA HIS A 40 5.86 -4.60 -4.49
C HIS A 40 5.41 -3.83 -3.24
N LEU A 41 6.36 -3.16 -2.62
CA LEU A 41 6.18 -2.36 -1.43
C LEU A 41 5.78 -0.94 -1.84
N LYS A 42 4.63 -0.51 -1.37
CA LYS A 42 4.09 0.84 -1.59
C LYS A 42 3.44 1.32 -0.32
N ASP A 43 3.33 2.63 -0.17
CA ASP A 43 2.60 3.25 0.92
C ASP A 43 1.79 4.45 0.42
N TYR A 44 0.73 4.79 1.15
CA TYR A 44 -0.19 5.86 0.76
C TYR A 44 -0.59 6.71 1.95
N TRP A 45 -0.69 8.02 1.71
CA TRP A 45 -1.54 8.89 2.50
C TRP A 45 -2.98 8.78 2.03
N ILE A 46 -3.89 8.94 2.99
CA ILE A 46 -5.33 8.92 2.76
C ILE A 46 -5.87 10.34 2.89
N TYR A 47 -6.62 10.81 1.90
CA TYR A 47 -7.37 12.07 1.97
C TYR A 47 -8.85 11.80 1.72
N LEU A 48 -9.73 12.29 2.58
CA LEU A 48 -11.17 12.14 2.42
C LEU A 48 -11.71 12.99 1.27
N THR A 49 -12.81 12.52 0.70
CA THR A 49 -13.50 13.13 -0.45
C THR A 49 -14.99 12.90 -0.27
N GLU A 50 -15.84 13.68 -0.92
CA GLU A 50 -17.29 13.50 -0.82
C GLU A 50 -17.75 12.12 -1.31
N GLU A 51 -17.07 11.56 -2.32
CA GLU A 51 -17.39 10.24 -2.88
C GLU A 51 -16.62 9.08 -2.20
N GLY A 52 -15.79 9.32 -1.18
CA GLY A 52 -14.92 8.30 -0.60
C GLY A 52 -13.56 8.85 -0.18
N TYR A 53 -12.46 8.36 -0.78
CA TYR A 53 -11.11 8.79 -0.41
C TYR A 53 -10.11 8.71 -1.56
N ARG A 54 -9.00 9.44 -1.43
CA ARG A 54 -7.83 9.37 -2.31
C ARG A 54 -6.69 8.64 -1.62
N LEU A 55 -6.01 7.80 -2.39
CA LEU A 55 -4.73 7.21 -2.04
C LEU A 55 -3.64 7.97 -2.79
N VAL A 56 -2.81 8.70 -2.04
CA VAL A 56 -1.74 9.55 -2.57
C VAL A 56 -0.41 8.92 -2.22
N ARG A 57 0.44 8.64 -3.22
CA ARG A 57 1.74 7.99 -3.00
C ARG A 57 2.57 8.76 -1.98
N CYS A 58 3.22 8.03 -1.09
CA CYS A 58 4.12 8.61 -0.11
C CYS A 58 5.35 7.72 0.07
N PRO A 59 6.40 8.24 0.74
CA PRO A 59 7.52 7.41 1.14
C PRO A 59 7.03 6.23 2.00
N ILE A 60 7.66 5.08 1.84
CA ILE A 60 7.38 3.92 2.68
C ILE A 60 7.66 4.25 4.15
N GLY A 61 6.70 3.90 5.02
CA GLY A 61 6.78 4.10 6.46
C GLY A 61 6.16 5.41 6.92
N GLN A 62 5.64 6.22 5.99
CA GLN A 62 4.97 7.49 6.29
C GLN A 62 3.46 7.46 6.02
N GLY A 63 2.96 6.37 5.43
CA GLY A 63 1.55 6.17 5.15
C GLY A 63 0.90 5.30 6.20
N VAL A 64 0.20 4.26 5.74
CA VAL A 64 -0.75 3.48 6.54
C VAL A 64 -0.45 1.99 6.55
N VAL A 65 0.57 1.55 5.83
CA VAL A 65 0.98 0.15 5.78
C VAL A 65 1.86 -0.19 6.99
N ASP A 66 1.47 -1.21 7.74
CA ASP A 66 2.27 -1.78 8.82
C ASP A 66 3.34 -2.73 8.25
N PHE A 67 4.47 -2.16 7.85
CA PHE A 67 5.60 -2.91 7.29
C PHE A 67 6.23 -3.90 8.28
N PRO A 68 6.44 -3.56 9.58
CA PRO A 68 6.89 -4.55 10.56
C PRO A 68 6.00 -5.79 10.61
N ALA A 69 4.69 -5.63 10.75
CA ALA A 69 3.78 -6.77 10.79
C ALA A 69 3.75 -7.57 9.48
N LEU A 70 3.82 -6.88 8.33
CA LEU A 70 3.95 -7.52 7.03
C LEU A 70 5.21 -8.39 6.94
N PHE A 71 6.36 -7.86 7.36
CA PHE A 71 7.63 -8.58 7.30
C PHE A 71 7.68 -9.77 8.25
N THR A 72 7.12 -9.65 9.46
CA THR A 72 6.92 -10.80 10.34
C THR A 72 6.07 -11.89 9.69
N LEU A 73 4.97 -11.52 9.02
CA LEU A 73 4.12 -12.48 8.33
C LEU A 73 4.85 -13.16 7.16
N LEU A 74 5.59 -12.38 6.36
CA LEU A 74 6.35 -12.88 5.21
C LEU A 74 7.51 -13.78 5.64
N SER A 75 8.24 -13.43 6.70
CA SER A 75 9.38 -14.23 7.18
C SER A 75 8.95 -15.59 7.71
N GLN A 76 7.78 -15.68 8.37
CA GLN A 76 7.22 -16.93 8.87
C GLN A 76 6.85 -17.93 7.76
N HIS A 77 6.48 -17.45 6.56
CA HIS A 77 5.97 -18.31 5.49
C HIS A 77 6.94 -18.47 4.32
N HIS A 78 7.74 -17.44 4.02
CA HIS A 78 8.66 -17.43 2.88
C HIS A 78 9.86 -16.51 3.15
N PRO A 79 10.84 -16.94 3.97
CA PRO A 79 11.95 -16.10 4.44
C PRO A 79 12.85 -15.56 3.32
N GLN A 80 12.81 -16.16 2.13
CA GLN A 80 13.56 -15.72 0.94
C GLN A 80 12.69 -14.92 -0.05
N MET A 81 11.57 -14.33 0.41
CA MET A 81 10.69 -13.55 -0.45
C MET A 81 11.43 -12.35 -1.03
N THR A 82 11.50 -12.25 -2.36
CA THR A 82 12.03 -11.06 -3.02
C THR A 82 10.99 -9.95 -3.00
N MET A 83 11.44 -8.72 -2.73
CA MET A 83 10.58 -7.55 -2.63
C MET A 83 11.22 -6.38 -3.35
N SER A 84 10.41 -5.48 -3.89
CA SER A 84 10.88 -4.25 -4.54
C SER A 84 10.10 -3.05 -4.02
N ILE A 85 10.81 -1.94 -3.82
CA ILE A 85 10.18 -0.64 -3.54
C ILE A 85 9.56 -0.14 -4.83
N GLU A 86 8.26 0.18 -4.79
CA GLU A 86 7.54 0.76 -5.92
C GLU A 86 6.89 2.07 -5.47
N VAL A 87 7.59 3.19 -5.66
CA VAL A 87 7.03 4.54 -5.55
C VAL A 87 6.24 4.86 -6.83
N GLY A 88 5.20 4.06 -7.08
CA GLY A 88 4.38 4.13 -8.29
C GLY A 88 3.18 5.07 -8.15
N ALA A 89 2.48 5.28 -9.27
CA ALA A 89 1.33 6.18 -9.47
C ALA A 89 1.68 7.67 -9.40
N LEU A 90 1.75 8.31 -10.57
CA LEU A 90 1.95 9.75 -10.69
C LEU A 90 0.76 10.55 -10.13
N GLU A 91 -0.43 9.96 -10.24
CA GLU A 91 -1.69 10.56 -9.83
C GLU A 91 -2.28 9.84 -8.61
N ALA A 92 -3.00 10.59 -7.79
CA ALA A 92 -3.74 10.03 -6.68
C ALA A 92 -4.89 9.15 -7.19
N ARG A 93 -5.00 7.94 -6.62
CA ARG A 93 -6.11 7.05 -6.93
C ARG A 93 -7.33 7.46 -6.13
N HIS A 94 -8.41 7.86 -6.80
CA HIS A 94 -9.69 8.14 -6.17
C HIS A 94 -10.51 6.85 -6.04
N THR A 95 -10.75 6.41 -4.81
CA THR A 95 -11.61 5.29 -4.47
C THR A 95 -12.99 5.85 -4.08
N ARG A 96 -13.92 5.84 -5.05
CA ARG A 96 -15.25 6.47 -4.96
C ARG A 96 -16.29 5.58 -4.28
N VAL A 97 -15.95 5.01 -3.13
CA VAL A 97 -16.77 3.98 -2.46
C VAL A 97 -18.18 4.42 -2.07
N LEU A 98 -18.47 5.72 -2.06
CA LEU A 98 -19.78 6.29 -1.77
C LEU A 98 -20.57 6.66 -3.04
N ALA A 99 -19.99 6.50 -4.22
CA ALA A 99 -20.67 6.75 -5.49
C ALA A 99 -21.47 5.52 -5.94
N ASP A 100 -22.68 5.75 -6.45
CA ASP A 100 -23.61 4.69 -6.87
C ASP A 100 -23.05 3.80 -7.98
N ASP A 101 -22.21 4.35 -8.84
CA ASP A 101 -21.63 3.67 -10.01
C ASP A 101 -20.33 2.92 -9.70
N TYR A 102 -19.73 3.12 -8.53
CA TYR A 102 -18.41 2.57 -8.21
C TYR A 102 -18.40 1.04 -8.09
N TRP A 103 -19.49 0.45 -7.60
CA TRP A 103 -19.54 -0.96 -7.23
C TRP A 103 -20.01 -1.90 -8.35
N LEU A 104 -20.37 -1.38 -9.52
CA LEU A 104 -21.04 -2.15 -10.59
C LEU A 104 -20.26 -3.39 -11.04
N GLU A 105 -18.93 -3.32 -11.05
CA GLU A 105 -18.04 -4.42 -11.48
C GLU A 105 -17.43 -5.21 -10.31
N TYR A 106 -17.71 -4.81 -9.07
CA TYR A 106 -17.14 -5.45 -7.89
C TYR A 106 -18.03 -6.60 -7.40
N PRO A 107 -17.43 -7.69 -6.86
CA PRO A 107 -18.20 -8.69 -6.13
C PRO A 107 -18.96 -8.07 -4.95
N ALA A 108 -20.11 -8.64 -4.62
CA ALA A 108 -20.93 -8.19 -3.49
C ALA A 108 -20.11 -8.11 -2.19
N ARG A 109 -20.31 -7.03 -1.42
CA ARG A 109 -19.67 -6.78 -0.13
C ARG A 109 -20.72 -6.59 0.95
N SER A 110 -20.44 -7.10 2.15
CA SER A 110 -21.29 -6.86 3.33
C SER A 110 -21.10 -5.44 3.86
N ALA A 111 -22.15 -4.90 4.49
CA ALA A 111 -22.08 -3.62 5.20
C ALA A 111 -20.99 -3.62 6.28
N SER A 112 -20.72 -4.78 6.92
CA SER A 112 -19.65 -4.90 7.91
C SER A 112 -18.25 -4.72 7.31
N GLN A 113 -17.98 -5.34 6.15
CA GLN A 113 -16.69 -5.17 5.45
C GLN A 113 -16.50 -3.70 5.05
N PHE A 114 -17.55 -3.06 4.54
CA PHE A 114 -17.52 -1.66 4.19
C PHE A 114 -17.24 -0.76 5.41
N ALA A 115 -17.99 -0.96 6.50
CA ALA A 115 -17.81 -0.18 7.74
C ALA A 115 -16.42 -0.37 8.35
N GLU A 116 -15.84 -1.58 8.28
CA GLU A 116 -14.48 -1.85 8.74
C GLU A 116 -13.45 -1.07 7.93
N THR A 117 -13.56 -1.09 6.59
CA THR A 117 -12.69 -0.30 5.72
C THR A 117 -12.84 1.20 5.98
N MET A 118 -14.06 1.71 6.11
CA MET A 118 -14.30 3.12 6.36
C MET A 118 -13.78 3.59 7.71
N ARG A 119 -13.89 2.78 8.77
CA ARG A 119 -13.26 3.11 10.07
C ARG A 119 -11.74 3.23 9.95
N PHE A 120 -11.10 2.35 9.20
CA PHE A 120 -9.66 2.44 8.94
C PHE A 120 -9.30 3.71 8.15
N VAL A 121 -10.04 4.00 7.08
CA VAL A 121 -9.85 5.21 6.25
C VAL A 121 -9.98 6.47 7.11
N LEU A 122 -11.04 6.57 7.91
CA LEU A 122 -11.29 7.73 8.77
C LEU A 122 -10.22 7.89 9.85
N ALA A 123 -9.75 6.79 10.45
CA ALA A 123 -8.73 6.83 11.50
C ALA A 123 -7.34 7.26 10.98
N HIS A 124 -7.05 7.04 9.70
CA HIS A 124 -5.73 7.33 9.11
C HIS A 124 -5.73 8.48 8.09
N ALA A 125 -6.89 9.10 7.86
CA ALA A 125 -7.00 10.24 6.97
C ALA A 125 -6.13 11.39 7.45
N LYS A 126 -5.39 11.99 6.53
CA LYS A 126 -4.71 13.27 6.76
C LYS A 126 -5.77 14.37 6.89
N ALA A 127 -5.41 15.45 7.58
CA ALA A 127 -6.23 16.65 7.62
C ALA A 127 -6.48 17.17 6.19
N PRO A 128 -7.61 17.85 5.93
CA PRO A 128 -7.88 18.45 4.63
C PRO A 128 -6.73 19.39 4.22
N ALA A 129 -6.09 19.07 3.09
CA ALA A 129 -4.99 19.82 2.52
C ALA A 129 -4.92 19.59 1.01
N ASP A 130 -4.09 20.37 0.31
CA ASP A 130 -3.78 20.09 -1.08
C ASP A 130 -2.93 18.83 -1.19
N TRP A 131 -3.57 17.76 -1.62
CA TRP A 131 -3.01 16.41 -1.69
C TRP A 131 -2.24 16.14 -2.99
N ARG A 132 -2.36 17.04 -3.98
CA ARG A 132 -1.79 16.84 -5.33
C ARG A 132 -0.27 16.79 -5.27
N THR A 133 0.31 15.82 -5.97
CA THR A 133 1.76 15.77 -6.19
C THR A 133 2.22 16.91 -7.11
N PRO A 134 3.53 17.22 -7.18
CA PRO A 134 4.05 18.18 -8.15
C PRO A 134 3.66 17.86 -9.60
N TYR A 135 3.58 16.56 -9.95
CA TYR A 135 3.11 16.12 -11.26
C TYR A 135 1.67 16.57 -11.54
N GLU A 136 0.76 16.33 -10.60
CA GLU A 136 -0.67 16.70 -10.71
C GLU A 136 -0.91 18.22 -10.67
N LYS A 137 0.08 18.97 -10.18
CA LYS A 137 0.10 20.44 -10.20
C LYS A 137 0.69 21.02 -11.48
N ASN A 138 1.20 20.18 -12.39
CA ASN A 138 1.97 20.59 -13.56
C ASN A 138 3.17 21.47 -13.18
N GLU A 139 3.82 21.16 -12.05
CA GLU A 139 5.05 21.84 -11.65
C GLU A 139 6.22 21.50 -12.61
N PRO A 140 7.30 22.31 -12.63
CA PRO A 140 8.45 22.04 -13.49
C PRO A 140 9.06 20.65 -13.23
N GLU A 141 9.64 20.04 -14.28
CA GLU A 141 10.27 18.72 -14.22
C GLU A 141 11.29 18.58 -13.07
N SER A 142 12.05 19.64 -12.78
CA SER A 142 13.00 19.66 -11.67
C SER A 142 12.34 19.44 -10.31
N SER A 143 11.12 19.97 -10.11
CA SER A 143 10.35 19.80 -8.87
C SER A 143 9.76 18.39 -8.78
N ILE A 144 9.31 17.84 -9.90
CA ILE A 144 8.83 16.45 -10.00
C ILE A 144 9.96 15.47 -9.66
N ILE A 145 11.14 15.63 -10.30
CA ILE A 145 12.32 14.80 -10.06
C ILE A 145 12.77 14.88 -8.60
N ALA A 146 12.84 16.09 -8.04
CA ALA A 146 13.24 16.28 -6.63
C ALA A 146 12.27 15.57 -5.68
N TYR A 147 10.97 15.69 -5.92
CA TYR A 147 9.93 15.04 -5.13
C TYR A 147 10.00 13.51 -5.21
N GLU A 148 10.13 12.94 -6.41
CA GLU A 148 10.20 11.49 -6.59
C GLU A 148 11.48 10.89 -6.02
N ASN A 149 12.62 11.54 -6.22
CA ASN A 149 13.88 11.14 -5.60
C ASN A 149 13.80 11.19 -4.07
N HIS A 150 13.20 12.24 -3.51
CA HIS A 150 12.99 12.33 -2.07
C HIS A 150 12.14 11.16 -1.56
N GLN A 151 11.06 10.81 -2.25
CA GLN A 151 10.22 9.68 -1.84
C GLN A 151 10.97 8.34 -1.91
N LEU A 152 11.72 8.09 -2.98
CA LEU A 152 12.50 6.88 -3.14
C LEU A 152 13.59 6.76 -2.06
N LEU A 153 14.39 7.80 -1.88
CA LEU A 153 15.49 7.80 -0.91
C LEU A 153 14.99 7.65 0.52
N SER A 154 13.88 8.32 0.87
CA SER A 154 13.25 8.18 2.19
C SER A 154 12.72 6.76 2.42
N SER A 155 12.14 6.14 1.38
CA SER A 155 11.68 4.75 1.43
C SER A 155 12.83 3.77 1.66
N ILE A 156 13.96 3.97 0.96
CA ILE A 156 15.18 3.15 1.13
C ILE A 156 15.70 3.31 2.57
N ALA A 157 15.80 4.54 3.08
CA ALA A 157 16.30 4.81 4.42
C ALA A 157 15.45 4.12 5.50
N TYR A 158 14.13 4.20 5.39
CA TYR A 158 13.20 3.51 6.29
C TYR A 158 13.40 1.99 6.24
N MET A 159 13.47 1.42 5.03
CA MET A 159 13.67 -0.02 4.83
C MET A 159 14.99 -0.53 5.41
N GLN A 160 16.08 0.20 5.21
CA GLN A 160 17.37 -0.13 5.83
C GLN A 160 17.28 -0.07 7.36
N GLY A 161 16.51 0.87 7.91
CA GLY A 161 16.25 0.96 9.35
C GLY A 161 15.53 -0.27 9.90
N LEU A 162 14.48 -0.74 9.21
CA LEU A 162 13.75 -1.94 9.58
C LEU A 162 14.64 -3.20 9.52
N VAL A 163 15.43 -3.36 8.46
CA VAL A 163 16.34 -4.51 8.30
C VAL A 163 17.39 -4.53 9.42
N ARG A 164 17.99 -3.38 9.76
CA ARG A 164 18.94 -3.30 10.89
C ARG A 164 18.30 -3.70 12.20
N THR A 165 17.09 -3.22 12.47
CA THR A 165 16.35 -3.55 13.70
C THR A 165 16.01 -5.04 13.76
N TYR A 166 15.57 -5.63 12.65
CA TYR A 166 15.26 -7.05 12.57
C TYR A 166 16.50 -7.92 12.85
N ASN A 167 17.64 -7.59 12.25
CA ASN A 167 18.88 -8.36 12.45
C ASN A 167 19.38 -8.27 13.90
N ALA A 168 19.32 -7.09 14.52
CA ALA A 168 19.71 -6.93 15.92
C ALA A 168 18.88 -7.81 16.87
N ILE A 169 17.58 -7.96 16.64
CA ILE A 169 16.68 -8.80 17.44
C ILE A 169 16.97 -10.31 17.26
N GLN A 170 17.60 -10.72 16.15
CA GLN A 170 17.93 -12.13 15.89
C GLN A 170 19.29 -12.55 16.47
N GLU A 171 20.13 -11.59 16.89
CA GLU A 171 21.46 -11.83 17.45
C GLU A 171 21.46 -11.88 18.99
N ASP A 172 20.36 -11.46 19.64
CA ASP A 172 20.09 -11.54 21.09
C ASP A 172 19.31 -12.81 21.48
#